data_AF-A0A285LZ04-F1
#
_entry.id   AF-A0A285LZ04-F1
#
_cell.length_a   1.000
_cell.length_b   1.000
_cell.length_c   1.000
_cell.angle_alpha   90.00
_cell.angle_beta   90.00
_cell.angle_gamma   90.00
#
_symmetry.space_group_name_H-M   'P 1'
#
loop_
_entity.id
_entity.type
_entity.pdbx_description
1 polymer ?
#
loop_
_entity_poly.entity_id
_entity_poly.type
_entity_poly.pdbx_seq_one_letter_code
_entity_poly.pdbx_strand_id
1 'polypeptide(L)'
;MTAATYYTRLTNIGSNALSAAITGGASVSLTHLAVGDADGSSYDPDGTETNLVHETHRLNITSITPDVQNPAWLIVEAILPPDVGGWWIREAGLFDANGAMFAIAKHPPTYKSILTDGTASTLTIQIVLQVTNTDSIQLVVNPLDSYASQNWVISSYPWANEEEVVDAAIEKKLVDPKRLAAVLSQLAFARPEDLTSLSEAIDLALEGKAAINHNHAGVYALAAHNHDGAYASINHAHDLLYAAKSHGHQISEISGINGIFDLANGLIDGRLPSQLGGGPAASITHEMANGVDGGWLYAGSWQVRPYNTEDDPFGLISLANNSFTPAADLYMSGWASINDTAQTSSRVFCVTDNAVVAVGSGGHSNPTYYCTSHTFLSAKLTAGKTYRIEMRRAETSVGFGVSMVLGQTELYSQIDFWRR
;
A
#
# COMPACT_ATOMS: atom_id res chain seq x y z
N MET A 1 -32.06 -24.02 15.60
CA MET A 1 -31.35 -23.60 14.38
C MET A 1 -31.39 -24.76 13.42
N THR A 2 -32.03 -24.62 12.27
CA THR A 2 -31.97 -25.62 11.20
C THR A 2 -30.52 -25.72 10.72
N ALA A 3 -29.93 -26.92 10.74
CA ALA A 3 -28.59 -27.14 10.22
C ALA A 3 -28.52 -26.63 8.77
N ALA A 4 -27.45 -25.92 8.42
CA ALA A 4 -27.25 -25.45 7.05
C ALA A 4 -27.18 -26.66 6.09
N THR A 5 -27.92 -26.60 4.98
CA THR A 5 -28.01 -27.70 4.01
C THR A 5 -26.65 -28.00 3.35
N TYR A 6 -25.82 -26.96 3.21
CA TYR A 6 -24.46 -27.00 2.66
C TYR A 6 -23.54 -26.23 3.61
N TYR A 7 -22.35 -26.76 3.83
CA TYR A 7 -21.43 -26.25 4.83
C TYR A 7 -20.00 -26.71 4.55
N THR A 8 -19.06 -25.97 5.12
CA THR A 8 -17.64 -26.32 5.18
C THR A 8 -17.28 -26.70 6.60
N ARG A 9 -16.40 -27.68 6.76
CA ARG A 9 -15.84 -28.09 8.05
C ARG A 9 -14.34 -28.33 7.92
N LEU A 10 -13.61 -28.05 8.99
CA LEU A 10 -12.20 -28.44 9.13
C LEU A 10 -12.07 -29.95 9.33
N THR A 11 -11.13 -30.57 8.64
CA THR A 11 -10.76 -31.96 8.93
C THR A 11 -9.96 -32.03 10.24
N ASN A 12 -9.82 -33.22 10.82
CA ASN A 12 -8.92 -33.44 11.96
C ASN A 12 -7.48 -32.98 11.66
N ILE A 13 -7.02 -33.17 10.42
CA ILE A 13 -5.71 -32.70 9.96
C ILE A 13 -5.67 -31.16 9.96
N GLY A 14 -6.68 -30.51 9.38
CA GLY A 14 -6.76 -29.07 9.31
C GLY A 14 -6.92 -28.41 10.68
N SER A 15 -7.73 -28.97 11.57
CA SER A 15 -7.87 -28.48 12.96
C SER A 15 -6.55 -28.57 13.74
N ASN A 16 -5.79 -29.65 13.56
CA ASN A 16 -4.47 -29.80 14.19
C ASN A 16 -3.45 -28.83 13.60
N ALA A 17 -3.41 -28.66 12.28
CA ALA A 17 -2.55 -27.71 11.60
C ALA A 17 -2.86 -26.26 12.02
N LEU A 18 -4.14 -25.90 12.10
CA LEU A 18 -4.59 -24.58 12.57
C LEU A 18 -4.24 -24.34 14.04
N SER A 19 -4.42 -25.35 14.90
CA SER A 19 -4.04 -25.24 16.33
C SER A 19 -2.55 -25.09 16.52
N ALA A 20 -1.74 -25.82 15.75
CA ALA A 20 -0.28 -25.69 15.74
C ALA A 20 0.15 -24.31 15.21
N ALA A 21 -0.54 -23.77 14.21
CA ALA A 21 -0.28 -22.45 13.69
C ALA A 21 -0.56 -21.33 14.70
N ILE A 22 -1.70 -21.41 15.40
CA ILE A 22 -2.07 -20.45 16.45
C ILE A 22 -1.10 -20.50 17.64
N THR A 23 -0.64 -21.70 18.02
CA THR A 23 0.21 -21.89 19.22
C THR A 23 1.69 -21.64 18.93
N GLY A 24 2.17 -22.02 17.74
CA GLY A 24 3.57 -22.00 17.37
C GLY A 24 3.98 -20.83 16.47
N GLY A 25 3.03 -20.03 15.98
CA GLY A 25 3.30 -18.90 15.06
C GLY A 25 3.68 -19.32 13.64
N ALA A 26 3.67 -20.62 13.34
CA ALA A 26 3.87 -21.13 11.98
C ALA A 26 2.59 -20.94 11.18
N SER A 27 2.69 -20.60 9.91
CA SER A 27 1.51 -20.33 9.11
C SER A 27 1.08 -21.50 8.24
N VAL A 28 -0.23 -21.66 8.04
CA VAL A 28 -0.78 -22.67 7.11
C VAL A 28 -0.89 -22.07 5.71
N SER A 29 -0.31 -22.75 4.71
CA SER A 29 -0.40 -22.37 3.28
C SER A 29 -1.35 -23.30 2.53
N LEU A 30 -2.53 -22.79 2.18
CA LEU A 30 -3.49 -23.49 1.31
C LEU A 30 -3.11 -23.23 -0.15
N THR A 31 -3.00 -24.29 -0.95
CA THR A 31 -2.50 -24.18 -2.34
C THR A 31 -3.50 -24.69 -3.37
N HIS A 32 -4.28 -25.72 -3.04
CA HIS A 32 -5.18 -26.37 -3.99
C HIS A 32 -6.62 -26.48 -3.46
N LEU A 33 -7.57 -26.37 -4.38
CA LEU A 33 -8.97 -26.72 -4.19
C LEU A 33 -9.29 -27.89 -5.12
N ALA A 34 -9.82 -28.98 -4.58
CA ALA A 34 -10.29 -30.11 -5.39
C ALA A 34 -11.83 -30.19 -5.36
N VAL A 35 -12.41 -30.70 -6.44
CA VAL A 35 -13.85 -30.94 -6.58
C VAL A 35 -14.11 -32.40 -6.94
N GLY A 36 -15.23 -32.92 -6.46
CA GLY A 36 -15.63 -34.30 -6.66
C GLY A 36 -17.12 -34.46 -6.90
N ASP A 37 -17.51 -35.60 -7.47
CA ASP A 37 -18.91 -35.93 -7.72
C ASP A 37 -19.53 -36.80 -6.61
N ALA A 38 -18.72 -37.18 -5.60
CA ALA A 38 -19.06 -38.04 -4.48
C ALA A 38 -19.70 -39.39 -4.89
N ASP A 39 -19.18 -40.02 -5.95
CA ASP A 39 -19.73 -41.26 -6.53
C ASP A 39 -21.22 -41.13 -6.90
N GLY A 40 -21.65 -39.91 -7.25
CA GLY A 40 -23.02 -39.60 -7.64
C GLY A 40 -23.98 -39.30 -6.48
N SER A 41 -23.54 -39.40 -5.22
CA SER A 41 -24.40 -39.20 -4.04
C SER A 41 -23.80 -38.23 -3.02
N SER A 42 -24.55 -37.19 -2.64
CA SER A 42 -24.12 -36.28 -1.57
C SER A 42 -24.09 -37.00 -0.20
N TYR A 43 -23.07 -36.71 0.59
CA TYR A 43 -22.91 -37.22 1.96
C TYR A 43 -22.76 -36.07 2.97
N ASP A 44 -22.79 -36.42 4.26
CA ASP A 44 -22.52 -35.50 5.35
C ASP A 44 -21.11 -35.74 5.88
N PRO A 45 -20.13 -34.87 5.56
CA PRO A 45 -18.77 -35.06 6.04
C PRO A 45 -18.68 -34.87 7.56
N ASP A 46 -17.92 -35.74 8.23
CA ASP A 46 -17.75 -35.74 9.67
C ASP A 46 -16.45 -35.05 10.13
N GLY A 47 -15.53 -34.77 9.21
CA GLY A 47 -14.22 -34.15 9.45
C GLY A 47 -13.08 -35.15 9.62
N THR A 48 -13.34 -36.46 9.54
CA THR A 48 -12.29 -37.49 9.58
C THR A 48 -11.65 -37.74 8.21
N GLU A 49 -12.19 -37.14 7.17
CA GLU A 49 -11.77 -37.37 5.79
C GLU A 49 -10.33 -36.89 5.56
N THR A 50 -9.58 -37.67 4.79
CA THR A 50 -8.23 -37.32 4.34
C THR A 50 -8.17 -37.02 2.85
N ASN A 51 -9.20 -37.40 2.10
CA ASN A 51 -9.38 -37.19 0.66
C ASN A 51 -10.88 -37.03 0.37
N LEU A 52 -11.21 -36.54 -0.83
CA LEU A 52 -12.58 -36.58 -1.37
C LEU A 52 -13.01 -38.02 -1.64
N VAL A 53 -14.31 -38.30 -1.62
CA VAL A 53 -14.87 -39.63 -1.93
C VAL A 53 -14.53 -40.01 -3.36
N HIS A 54 -14.76 -39.10 -4.31
CA HIS A 54 -14.34 -39.25 -5.68
C HIS A 54 -13.92 -37.90 -6.27
N GLU A 55 -12.61 -37.66 -6.27
CA GLU A 55 -12.01 -36.47 -6.85
C GLU A 55 -12.07 -36.53 -8.38
N THR A 56 -12.68 -35.50 -8.97
CA THR A 56 -12.80 -35.35 -10.43
C THR A 56 -11.77 -34.39 -11.00
N HIS A 57 -11.45 -33.33 -10.25
CA HIS A 57 -10.50 -32.33 -10.69
C HIS A 57 -9.89 -31.55 -9.53
N ARG A 58 -8.66 -31.09 -9.72
CA ARG A 58 -7.88 -30.31 -8.76
C ARG A 58 -7.37 -29.03 -9.40
N LEU A 59 -7.56 -27.93 -8.69
CA LEU A 59 -7.30 -26.57 -9.15
C LEU A 59 -6.34 -25.87 -8.19
N ASN A 60 -5.57 -24.95 -8.72
CA ASN A 60 -4.87 -23.97 -7.91
C ASN A 60 -5.87 -22.98 -7.32
N ILE A 61 -5.67 -22.59 -6.07
CA ILE A 61 -6.48 -21.54 -5.45
C ILE A 61 -6.19 -20.20 -6.16
N THR A 62 -7.25 -19.52 -6.59
CA THR A 62 -7.20 -18.21 -7.24
C THR A 62 -7.12 -17.08 -6.21
N SER A 63 -7.93 -17.14 -5.15
CA SER A 63 -7.95 -16.12 -4.11
C SER A 63 -8.30 -16.72 -2.74
N ILE A 64 -7.76 -16.13 -1.68
CA ILE A 64 -8.26 -16.32 -0.31
C ILE A 64 -8.40 -14.94 0.31
N THR A 65 -9.63 -14.56 0.63
CA THR A 65 -9.94 -13.20 1.09
C THR A 65 -10.84 -13.26 2.31
N PRO A 66 -10.58 -12.47 3.38
CA PRO A 66 -11.53 -12.34 4.47
C PRO A 66 -12.84 -11.71 4.00
N ASP A 67 -13.97 -12.21 4.51
CA ASP A 67 -15.28 -11.63 4.22
C ASP A 67 -15.39 -10.21 4.84
N VAL A 68 -15.97 -9.30 4.07
CA VAL A 68 -16.06 -7.87 4.44
C VAL A 68 -17.04 -7.60 5.58
N GLN A 69 -18.04 -8.48 5.77
CA GLN A 69 -19.03 -8.37 6.85
C GLN A 69 -18.63 -9.21 8.07
N ASN A 70 -17.91 -10.31 7.85
CA ASN A 70 -17.45 -11.20 8.90
C ASN A 70 -15.97 -11.57 8.70
N PRO A 71 -15.02 -10.81 9.28
CA PRO A 71 -13.59 -11.09 9.16
C PRO A 71 -13.17 -12.48 9.68
N ALA A 72 -13.99 -13.17 10.48
CA ALA A 72 -13.75 -14.55 10.89
C ALA A 72 -14.04 -15.58 9.78
N TRP A 73 -14.56 -15.16 8.64
CA TRP A 73 -14.79 -15.99 7.46
C TRP A 73 -13.73 -15.70 6.41
N LEU A 74 -13.07 -16.76 5.95
CA LEU A 74 -12.19 -16.74 4.80
C LEU A 74 -12.92 -17.34 3.60
N ILE A 75 -13.01 -16.57 2.53
CA ILE A 75 -13.56 -17.00 1.25
C ILE A 75 -12.40 -17.50 0.40
N VAL A 76 -12.40 -18.79 0.08
CA VAL A 76 -11.42 -19.42 -0.82
C VAL A 76 -12.06 -19.66 -2.17
N GLU A 77 -11.42 -19.18 -3.23
CA GLU A 77 -11.93 -19.25 -4.59
C GLU A 77 -11.01 -20.04 -5.51
N ALA A 78 -11.58 -20.86 -6.39
CA ALA A 78 -10.88 -21.45 -7.52
C ALA A 78 -11.79 -21.45 -8.76
N ILE A 79 -11.20 -21.25 -9.93
CA ILE A 79 -11.94 -21.14 -11.20
C ILE A 79 -11.78 -22.43 -12.01
N LEU A 80 -12.88 -23.11 -12.32
CA LEU A 80 -12.92 -24.16 -13.34
C LEU A 80 -13.07 -23.53 -14.73
N PRO A 81 -12.11 -23.74 -15.64
CA PRO A 81 -12.17 -23.21 -17.00
C PRO A 81 -13.27 -23.91 -17.83
N PRO A 82 -13.66 -23.33 -18.99
CA PRO A 82 -14.79 -23.81 -19.78
C PRO A 82 -14.59 -25.18 -20.45
N ASP A 83 -13.36 -25.64 -20.58
CA ASP A 83 -12.95 -26.92 -21.19
C ASP A 83 -12.88 -28.09 -20.18
N VAL A 84 -12.97 -27.80 -18.89
CA VAL A 84 -12.92 -28.79 -17.81
C VAL A 84 -14.33 -28.96 -17.20
N GLY A 85 -14.91 -30.15 -17.36
CA GLY A 85 -16.26 -30.47 -16.90
C GLY A 85 -16.90 -31.63 -17.65
N GLY A 86 -18.22 -31.71 -17.63
CA GLY A 86 -19.00 -32.87 -18.11
C GLY A 86 -19.45 -33.80 -16.98
N TRP A 87 -19.36 -33.34 -15.73
CA TRP A 87 -19.75 -34.09 -14.54
C TRP A 87 -20.43 -33.18 -13.51
N TRP A 88 -21.02 -33.81 -12.50
CA TRP A 88 -21.65 -33.13 -11.38
C TRP A 88 -20.65 -32.90 -10.25
N ILE A 89 -20.68 -31.73 -9.64
CA ILE A 89 -19.90 -31.40 -8.44
C ILE A 89 -20.82 -31.52 -7.22
N ARG A 90 -20.38 -32.26 -6.19
CA ARG A 90 -21.12 -32.50 -4.94
C ARG A 90 -20.26 -32.34 -3.69
N GLU A 91 -18.94 -32.39 -3.85
CA GLU A 91 -17.98 -32.19 -2.77
C GLU A 91 -16.85 -31.28 -3.24
N ALA A 92 -16.27 -30.53 -2.31
CA ALA A 92 -15.06 -29.77 -2.55
C ALA A 92 -14.14 -29.83 -1.33
N GLY A 93 -12.83 -29.80 -1.55
CA GLY A 93 -11.82 -29.93 -0.50
C GLY A 93 -10.71 -28.92 -0.67
N LEU A 94 -10.21 -28.40 0.45
CA LEU A 94 -9.06 -27.50 0.51
C LEU A 94 -7.81 -28.28 0.95
N PHE A 95 -6.69 -28.07 0.27
CA PHE A 95 -5.45 -28.80 0.51
C PHE A 95 -4.27 -27.85 0.73
N ASP A 96 -3.39 -28.22 1.65
CA ASP A 96 -2.15 -27.50 1.92
C ASP A 96 -1.04 -27.83 0.92
N ALA A 97 0.11 -27.17 1.03
CA ALA A 97 1.28 -27.40 0.18
C ALA A 97 1.86 -28.82 0.26
N ASN A 98 1.57 -29.59 1.31
CA ASN A 98 1.99 -30.98 1.48
C ASN A 98 0.97 -31.98 0.93
N GLY A 99 -0.15 -31.49 0.38
CA GLY A 99 -1.26 -32.32 -0.10
C GLY A 99 -2.16 -32.84 1.02
N ALA A 100 -2.05 -32.31 2.24
CA ALA A 100 -2.93 -32.68 3.34
C ALA A 100 -4.29 -31.97 3.20
N MET A 101 -5.39 -32.71 3.33
CA MET A 101 -6.72 -32.11 3.27
C MET A 101 -7.02 -31.33 4.53
N PHE A 102 -7.20 -30.02 4.39
CA PHE A 102 -7.39 -29.07 5.47
C PHE A 102 -8.87 -28.88 5.82
N ALA A 103 -9.73 -28.79 4.81
CA ALA A 103 -11.17 -28.62 5.01
C ALA A 103 -11.95 -29.34 3.91
N ILE A 104 -13.18 -29.70 4.24
CA ILE A 104 -14.12 -30.35 3.35
C ILE A 104 -15.44 -29.61 3.33
N ALA A 105 -16.03 -29.47 2.14
CA ALA A 105 -17.27 -28.76 1.90
C ALA A 105 -18.29 -29.69 1.25
N LYS A 106 -19.47 -29.76 1.87
CA LYS A 106 -20.67 -30.33 1.26
C LYS A 106 -21.19 -29.33 0.25
N HIS A 107 -20.98 -29.59 -1.04
CA HIS A 107 -21.30 -28.66 -2.11
C HIS A 107 -22.69 -28.95 -2.72
N PRO A 108 -23.48 -27.94 -3.11
CA PRO A 108 -24.71 -28.15 -3.85
C PRO A 108 -24.45 -28.90 -5.17
N PRO A 109 -25.24 -29.95 -5.49
CA PRO A 109 -25.13 -30.64 -6.77
C PRO A 109 -25.19 -29.65 -7.94
N THR A 110 -24.07 -29.48 -8.63
CA THR A 110 -23.91 -28.49 -9.70
C THR A 110 -23.30 -29.18 -10.91
N TYR A 111 -24.01 -29.17 -12.05
CA TYR A 111 -23.47 -29.71 -13.28
C TYR A 111 -22.57 -28.67 -13.97
N LYS A 112 -21.35 -29.07 -14.32
CA LYS A 112 -20.39 -28.20 -15.01
C LYS A 112 -20.38 -28.54 -16.50
N SER A 113 -21.10 -27.77 -17.32
CA SER A 113 -21.17 -28.01 -18.77
C SER A 113 -19.88 -27.65 -19.49
N ILE A 114 -19.54 -28.45 -20.50
CA ILE A 114 -18.43 -28.24 -21.44
C ILE A 114 -18.95 -28.13 -22.88
N LEU A 115 -18.13 -27.59 -23.79
CA LEU A 115 -18.55 -27.32 -25.17
C LEU A 115 -19.16 -28.53 -25.90
N THR A 116 -18.75 -29.76 -25.58
CA THR A 116 -19.34 -30.98 -26.16
C THR A 116 -20.81 -31.19 -25.79
N ASP A 117 -21.26 -30.60 -24.69
CA ASP A 117 -22.66 -30.61 -24.24
C ASP A 117 -23.51 -29.55 -24.99
N GLY A 118 -22.92 -28.83 -25.95
CA GLY A 118 -23.55 -27.75 -26.70
C GLY A 118 -23.50 -26.38 -26.00
N THR A 119 -22.99 -26.32 -24.77
CA THR A 119 -22.81 -25.07 -23.99
C THR A 119 -21.55 -25.17 -23.13
N ALA A 120 -20.72 -24.12 -23.12
CA ALA A 120 -19.56 -24.05 -22.23
C ALA A 120 -19.83 -23.04 -21.11
N SER A 121 -19.48 -23.40 -19.87
CA SER A 121 -19.62 -22.52 -18.71
C SER A 121 -18.30 -22.44 -17.95
N THR A 122 -17.91 -21.26 -17.50
CA THR A 122 -16.84 -21.07 -16.50
C THR A 122 -17.50 -21.06 -15.14
N LEU A 123 -16.97 -21.84 -14.18
CA LEU A 123 -17.55 -21.97 -12.85
C LEU A 123 -16.52 -21.60 -11.78
N THR A 124 -16.84 -20.59 -10.99
CA THR A 124 -16.05 -20.24 -9.80
C THR A 124 -16.59 -21.02 -8.61
N ILE A 125 -15.77 -21.85 -7.99
CA ILE A 125 -16.09 -22.55 -6.75
C ILE A 125 -15.63 -21.69 -5.59
N GLN A 126 -16.54 -21.35 -4.69
CA GLN A 126 -16.27 -20.59 -3.48
C GLN A 126 -16.53 -21.46 -2.26
N ILE A 127 -15.54 -21.57 -1.38
CA ILE A 127 -15.64 -22.27 -0.10
C ILE A 127 -15.45 -21.24 1.01
N VAL A 128 -16.43 -21.12 1.89
CA VAL A 128 -16.33 -20.27 3.08
C VAL A 128 -15.80 -21.10 4.24
N LEU A 129 -14.68 -20.68 4.81
CA LEU A 129 -14.06 -21.28 5.98
C LEU A 129 -14.19 -20.35 7.18
N GLN A 130 -14.77 -20.83 8.27
CA GLN A 130 -14.79 -20.08 9.52
C GLN A 130 -13.54 -20.36 10.34
N VAL A 131 -12.79 -19.32 10.70
CA VAL A 131 -11.55 -19.39 11.47
C VAL A 131 -11.61 -18.44 12.66
N THR A 132 -11.06 -18.85 13.80
CA THR A 132 -11.03 -18.01 15.02
C THR A 132 -9.95 -16.94 14.98
N ASN A 133 -8.96 -17.05 14.09
CA ASN A 133 -7.91 -16.06 13.87
C ASN A 133 -7.37 -16.17 12.43
N THR A 134 -7.59 -15.14 11.61
CA THR A 134 -7.15 -15.08 10.20
C THR A 134 -5.65 -14.92 10.03
N ASP A 135 -4.94 -14.36 11.02
CA ASP A 135 -3.49 -14.11 10.94
C ASP A 135 -2.65 -15.40 10.93
N SER A 136 -3.25 -16.51 11.36
CA SER A 136 -2.61 -17.83 11.42
C SER A 136 -2.57 -18.57 10.08
N ILE A 137 -3.27 -18.05 9.06
CA ILE A 137 -3.35 -18.65 7.73
C ILE A 137 -2.64 -17.71 6.75
N GLN A 138 -1.56 -18.20 6.13
CA GLN A 138 -0.85 -17.42 5.11
C GLN A 138 -1.46 -17.67 3.74
N LEU A 139 -1.77 -16.57 3.07
CA LEU A 139 -2.16 -16.52 1.67
C LEU A 139 -0.94 -16.84 0.80
N VAL A 140 -0.83 -18.08 0.33
CA VAL A 140 0.13 -18.44 -0.73
C VAL A 140 -0.66 -18.71 -2.00
N VAL A 141 -1.00 -17.64 -2.71
CA VAL A 141 -1.42 -17.75 -4.11
C VAL A 141 -0.14 -17.89 -4.93
N ASN A 142 -0.06 -18.93 -5.76
CA ASN A 142 0.94 -18.99 -6.82
C ASN A 142 0.32 -18.39 -8.10
N PRO A 143 0.57 -17.10 -8.40
CA PRO A 143 -0.10 -16.40 -9.51
C PRO A 143 0.36 -16.87 -10.90
N LEU A 144 1.32 -17.79 -10.99
CA LEU A 144 1.91 -18.20 -12.27
C LEU A 144 1.17 -19.35 -12.97
N ASP A 145 0.28 -20.06 -12.27
CA ASP A 145 -0.45 -21.24 -12.78
C ASP A 145 -1.96 -21.20 -12.48
N SER A 146 -2.55 -20.04 -12.18
CA SER A 146 -3.98 -19.92 -11.82
C SER A 146 -4.72 -18.93 -12.72
N TYR A 147 -5.99 -19.22 -13.00
CA TYR A 147 -6.89 -18.28 -13.66
C TYR A 147 -7.28 -17.18 -12.67
N ALA A 148 -7.16 -15.93 -13.06
CA ALA A 148 -7.60 -14.78 -12.26
C ALA A 148 -9.08 -14.47 -12.52
N SER A 149 -9.85 -14.17 -11.47
CA SER A 149 -11.24 -13.70 -11.63
C SER A 149 -11.23 -12.27 -12.21
N GLN A 150 -12.26 -11.91 -12.99
CA GLN A 150 -12.40 -10.55 -13.54
C GLN A 150 -12.33 -9.49 -12.41
N ASN A 151 -13.00 -9.75 -11.29
CA ASN A 151 -12.92 -8.89 -10.09
C ASN A 151 -11.50 -8.81 -9.52
N TRP A 152 -10.76 -9.92 -9.46
CA TRP A 152 -9.37 -9.89 -9.00
C TRP A 152 -8.50 -9.02 -9.92
N VAL A 153 -8.65 -9.13 -11.23
CA VAL A 153 -7.89 -8.32 -12.21
C VAL A 153 -8.24 -6.83 -12.07
N ILE A 154 -9.52 -6.48 -12.00
CA ILE A 154 -9.98 -5.10 -11.85
C ILE A 154 -9.50 -4.49 -10.52
N SER A 155 -9.54 -5.27 -9.43
CA SER A 155 -9.06 -4.81 -8.12
C SER A 155 -7.53 -4.66 -8.04
N SER A 156 -6.78 -5.55 -8.71
CA SER A 156 -5.31 -5.55 -8.70
C SER A 156 -4.72 -4.54 -9.69
N TYR A 157 -5.45 -4.23 -10.76
CA TYR A 157 -5.06 -3.28 -11.81
C TYR A 157 -6.17 -2.23 -12.01
N PRO A 158 -6.34 -1.28 -11.06
CA PRO A 158 -7.42 -0.30 -11.10
C PRO A 158 -7.35 0.70 -12.26
N TRP A 159 -6.28 0.68 -13.06
CA TRP A 159 -6.15 1.44 -14.30
C TRP A 159 -6.78 0.73 -15.51
N ALA A 160 -7.10 -0.56 -15.41
CA ALA A 160 -7.86 -1.30 -16.42
C ALA A 160 -9.35 -1.05 -16.18
N ASN A 161 -9.96 -0.24 -17.03
CA ASN A 161 -11.39 0.06 -16.96
C ASN A 161 -12.23 -1.10 -17.55
N GLU A 162 -13.48 -1.26 -17.10
CA GLU A 162 -14.39 -2.33 -17.57
C GLU A 162 -14.57 -2.35 -19.10
N GLU A 163 -14.32 -1.24 -19.78
CA GLU A 163 -14.40 -1.09 -21.24
C GLU A 163 -13.22 -1.77 -21.97
N GLU A 164 -12.04 -1.86 -21.34
CA GLU A 164 -10.90 -2.65 -21.87
C GLU A 164 -11.13 -4.16 -21.75
N VAL A 165 -12.08 -4.64 -20.95
CA VAL A 165 -12.34 -6.08 -20.76
C VAL A 165 -13.25 -6.67 -21.85
N VAL A 166 -13.93 -5.83 -22.64
CA VAL A 166 -14.94 -6.28 -23.63
C VAL A 166 -14.41 -6.29 -25.08
N ASP A 167 -13.19 -5.83 -25.32
CA ASP A 167 -12.65 -5.82 -26.68
C ASP A 167 -11.99 -7.17 -27.03
N ALA A 168 -12.68 -7.97 -27.83
CA ALA A 168 -12.17 -9.20 -28.45
C ALA A 168 -10.88 -8.96 -29.28
N ALA A 169 -10.47 -7.71 -29.50
CA ALA A 169 -9.18 -7.35 -30.07
C ALA A 169 -7.96 -7.55 -29.13
N ILE A 170 -8.15 -7.81 -27.83
CA ILE A 170 -7.05 -8.00 -26.86
C ILE A 170 -6.41 -9.39 -26.92
N GLU A 171 -6.92 -10.34 -27.72
CA GLU A 171 -6.18 -11.58 -28.00
C GLU A 171 -4.84 -11.32 -28.74
N LYS A 172 -4.61 -10.09 -29.21
CA LYS A 172 -3.36 -9.66 -29.87
C LYS A 172 -2.40 -8.82 -29.03
N LYS A 173 -2.77 -8.43 -27.80
CA LYS A 173 -1.94 -7.56 -26.95
C LYS A 173 -1.40 -8.23 -25.68
N LEU A 174 -1.88 -9.41 -25.29
CA LEU A 174 -1.17 -10.21 -24.31
C LEU A 174 0.09 -10.79 -24.96
N VAL A 175 1.24 -10.22 -24.60
CA VAL A 175 2.52 -10.89 -24.83
C VAL A 175 2.51 -12.15 -23.97
N ASP A 176 2.22 -13.29 -24.59
CA ASP A 176 2.36 -14.60 -23.95
C ASP A 176 3.79 -14.73 -23.39
N PRO A 177 3.98 -14.83 -22.06
CA PRO A 177 5.29 -14.92 -21.45
C PRO A 177 6.10 -16.11 -21.96
N LYS A 178 5.44 -17.20 -22.41
CA LYS A 178 6.09 -18.35 -23.04
C LYS A 178 6.58 -18.02 -24.45
N ARG A 179 5.83 -17.22 -25.23
CA ARG A 179 6.28 -16.74 -26.55
C ARG A 179 7.41 -15.73 -26.42
N LEU A 180 7.36 -14.85 -25.42
CA LEU A 180 8.45 -13.92 -25.12
C LEU A 180 9.71 -14.67 -24.68
N ALA A 181 9.59 -15.64 -23.78
CA ALA A 181 10.70 -16.48 -23.36
C ALA A 181 11.24 -17.36 -24.49
N ALA A 182 10.37 -17.89 -25.37
CA ALA A 182 10.79 -18.67 -26.54
C ALA A 182 11.57 -17.80 -27.55
N VAL A 183 11.09 -16.58 -27.83
CA VAL A 183 11.78 -15.62 -28.70
C VAL A 183 13.12 -15.18 -28.10
N LEU A 184 13.15 -14.89 -26.79
CA LEU A 184 14.39 -14.56 -26.08
C LEU A 184 15.37 -15.75 -26.00
N SER A 185 14.88 -16.99 -25.97
CA SER A 185 15.71 -18.20 -25.99
C SER A 185 16.30 -18.53 -27.36
N GLN A 186 15.67 -18.06 -28.44
CA GLN A 186 16.21 -18.16 -29.81
C GLN A 186 17.24 -17.06 -30.10
N LEU A 187 17.28 -16.00 -29.29
CA LEU A 187 18.24 -14.90 -29.36
C LEU A 187 19.55 -15.26 -28.64
N ALA A 188 20.20 -16.33 -29.08
CA ALA A 188 21.60 -16.61 -28.75
C ALA A 188 22.51 -16.07 -29.86
N PHE A 189 22.89 -14.79 -29.72
CA PHE A 189 24.03 -14.08 -30.32
C PHE A 189 24.15 -14.03 -31.87
N ALA A 190 24.28 -12.83 -32.45
CA ALA A 190 25.55 -12.31 -33.00
C ALA A 190 25.36 -11.30 -34.16
N ARG A 191 25.83 -10.07 -33.88
CA ARG A 191 26.23 -8.98 -34.79
C ARG A 191 25.20 -7.89 -35.14
N PRO A 192 25.66 -6.63 -35.30
CA PRO A 192 24.80 -5.47 -35.51
C PRO A 192 23.96 -5.51 -36.80
N GLU A 193 24.37 -6.29 -37.79
CA GLU A 193 23.62 -6.52 -39.05
C GLU A 193 22.23 -7.16 -38.85
N ASP A 194 21.95 -7.79 -37.70
CA ASP A 194 20.64 -8.38 -37.37
C ASP A 194 19.58 -7.37 -36.90
N LEU A 195 19.98 -6.14 -36.53
CA LEU A 195 19.04 -5.08 -36.13
C LEU A 195 18.36 -4.42 -37.33
N THR A 196 19.06 -4.36 -38.46
CA THR A 196 18.55 -3.86 -39.74
C THR A 196 17.54 -4.81 -40.38
N SER A 197 17.76 -6.12 -40.28
CA SER A 197 16.80 -7.13 -40.72
C SER A 197 15.57 -7.21 -39.81
N LEU A 198 15.69 -6.84 -38.52
CA LEU A 198 14.57 -6.71 -37.61
C LEU A 198 13.65 -5.53 -37.97
N SER A 199 14.20 -4.37 -38.37
CA SER A 199 13.38 -3.24 -38.83
C SER A 199 12.66 -3.55 -40.15
N GLU A 200 13.35 -4.19 -41.10
CA GLU A 200 12.76 -4.56 -42.38
C GLU A 200 11.64 -5.62 -42.21
N ALA A 201 11.79 -6.58 -41.29
CA ALA A 201 10.75 -7.57 -41.01
C ALA A 201 9.53 -6.99 -40.30
N ILE A 202 9.72 -5.98 -39.44
CA ILE A 202 8.64 -5.26 -38.76
C ILE A 202 7.86 -4.40 -39.76
N ASP A 203 8.56 -3.67 -40.65
CA ASP A 203 7.93 -2.85 -41.67
C ASP A 203 7.15 -3.71 -42.68
N LEU A 204 7.70 -4.87 -43.10
CA LEU A 204 7.00 -5.83 -43.97
C LEU A 204 5.78 -6.49 -43.30
N ALA A 205 5.77 -6.64 -41.97
CA ALA A 205 4.63 -7.17 -41.21
C ALA A 205 3.52 -6.13 -40.95
N LEU A 206 3.85 -4.83 -41.10
CA LEU A 206 2.95 -3.69 -40.95
C LEU A 206 2.37 -3.21 -42.28
N GLU A 207 3.09 -3.37 -43.39
CA GLU A 207 2.64 -2.99 -44.72
C GLU A 207 1.53 -3.93 -45.21
N GLY A 208 0.27 -3.47 -45.10
CA GLY A 208 -0.93 -4.21 -45.50
C GLY A 208 -2.03 -4.33 -44.44
N LYS A 209 -1.82 -3.84 -43.20
CA LYS A 209 -2.83 -3.90 -42.13
C LYS A 209 -3.62 -2.61 -41.87
N ALA A 210 -3.38 -1.55 -42.65
CA ALA A 210 -4.19 -0.35 -42.60
C ALA A 210 -4.69 0.00 -44.00
N ALA A 211 -5.98 -0.19 -44.26
CA ALA A 211 -6.63 0.57 -45.32
C ALA A 211 -6.61 2.05 -44.87
N ILE A 212 -5.91 2.90 -45.63
CA ILE A 212 -5.58 4.30 -45.28
C ILE A 212 -6.79 5.24 -45.22
N ASN A 213 -8.00 4.78 -45.54
CA ASN A 213 -9.23 5.54 -45.35
C ASN A 213 -10.45 4.63 -45.32
N HIS A 214 -11.25 4.71 -44.27
CA HIS A 214 -12.68 4.44 -44.41
C HIS A 214 -13.45 5.59 -43.75
N ASN A 215 -14.47 6.08 -44.45
CA ASN A 215 -15.42 7.05 -43.93
C ASN A 215 -16.76 6.34 -43.72
N HIS A 216 -17.50 6.75 -42.69
CA HIS A 216 -18.84 6.21 -42.39
C HIS A 216 -19.92 6.84 -43.29
N ALA A 217 -19.77 6.69 -44.60
CA ALA A 217 -20.85 7.00 -45.54
C ALA A 217 -21.64 5.71 -45.82
N GLY A 218 -22.68 5.42 -45.04
CA GLY A 218 -23.63 4.41 -45.52
C GLY A 218 -24.67 3.78 -44.58
N VAL A 219 -24.58 3.82 -43.25
CA VAL A 219 -25.61 3.15 -42.42
C VAL A 219 -25.86 3.88 -41.09
N TYR A 220 -26.81 4.81 -41.09
CA TYR A 220 -27.52 5.21 -39.88
C TYR A 220 -28.86 4.46 -39.85
N ALA A 221 -29.10 3.67 -38.81
CA ALA A 221 -30.46 3.30 -38.40
C ALA A 221 -31.00 4.38 -37.45
N LEU A 222 -32.30 4.69 -37.58
CA LEU A 222 -32.95 5.91 -37.09
C LEU A 222 -32.90 6.13 -35.57
N ALA A 223 -32.66 7.40 -35.21
CA ALA A 223 -33.02 7.98 -33.92
C ALA A 223 -34.54 8.17 -33.81
N ALA A 224 -35.26 7.15 -33.34
CA ALA A 224 -36.53 7.26 -32.60
C ALA A 224 -37.05 5.85 -32.26
N HIS A 225 -37.06 5.49 -30.98
CA HIS A 225 -38.07 4.55 -30.48
C HIS A 225 -38.83 5.23 -29.33
N ASN A 226 -40.15 5.15 -29.41
CA ASN A 226 -41.11 5.61 -28.43
C ASN A 226 -41.36 4.51 -27.39
N HIS A 227 -41.59 4.91 -26.13
CA HIS A 227 -42.03 4.00 -25.08
C HIS A 227 -43.56 3.93 -25.06
N ASP A 228 -44.15 3.14 -25.94
CA ASP A 228 -45.57 2.77 -25.90
C ASP A 228 -45.76 1.31 -25.46
N GLY A 229 -45.95 1.14 -24.16
CA GLY A 229 -47.16 0.49 -23.66
C GLY A 229 -47.33 -1.03 -23.76
N ALA A 230 -46.26 -1.85 -23.75
CA ALA A 230 -46.44 -3.32 -23.81
C ALA A 230 -45.76 -4.18 -22.72
N TYR A 231 -45.08 -3.62 -21.72
CA TYR A 231 -44.62 -4.40 -20.56
C TYR A 231 -44.77 -3.64 -19.24
N ALA A 232 -45.97 -3.71 -18.67
CA ALA A 232 -46.21 -3.63 -17.24
C ALA A 232 -46.23 -5.10 -16.71
N SER A 233 -45.65 -5.52 -15.59
CA SER A 233 -45.16 -4.84 -14.38
C SER A 233 -44.16 -5.74 -13.64
N ILE A 234 -43.14 -5.17 -13.00
CA ILE A 234 -42.83 -5.49 -11.60
C ILE A 234 -42.51 -4.17 -10.90
N ASN A 235 -43.57 -3.53 -10.41
CA ASN A 235 -43.43 -2.62 -9.29
C ASN A 235 -42.90 -3.48 -8.14
N HIS A 236 -41.65 -3.26 -7.75
CA HIS A 236 -41.24 -3.52 -6.39
C HIS A 236 -40.99 -2.18 -5.72
N ALA A 237 -41.58 -2.04 -4.54
CA ALA A 237 -41.50 -0.86 -3.70
C ALA A 237 -40.09 -0.82 -3.09
N HIS A 238 -39.33 0.25 -3.33
CA HIS A 238 -37.97 0.44 -2.78
C HIS A 238 -37.98 1.13 -1.41
N ASP A 239 -39.10 1.11 -0.75
CA ASP A 239 -39.35 1.60 0.58
C ASP A 239 -39.28 0.39 1.52
N LEU A 240 -38.07 0.17 2.09
CA LEU A 240 -37.83 -0.05 3.53
C LEU A 240 -36.52 -0.81 3.88
N LEU A 241 -35.64 -1.21 2.96
CA LEU A 241 -34.43 -1.97 3.35
C LEU A 241 -33.11 -1.70 2.60
N TYR A 242 -32.99 -0.60 1.87
CA TYR A 242 -31.71 -0.16 1.32
C TYR A 242 -31.53 1.33 1.59
N ALA A 243 -30.32 1.74 2.00
CA ALA A 243 -29.98 3.14 2.15
C ALA A 243 -30.23 3.87 0.82
N ALA A 244 -30.80 5.07 0.90
CA ALA A 244 -31.16 5.85 -0.27
C ALA A 244 -29.96 6.04 -1.20
N LYS A 245 -30.21 6.00 -2.52
CA LYS A 245 -29.20 6.23 -3.59
C LYS A 245 -28.41 7.53 -3.39
N SER A 246 -28.98 8.48 -2.64
CA SER A 246 -28.27 9.61 -2.04
C SER A 246 -28.59 9.61 -0.55
N HIS A 247 -27.56 9.51 0.29
CA HIS A 247 -27.65 9.75 1.72
C HIS A 247 -26.49 10.65 2.15
N GLY A 248 -26.70 11.41 3.21
CA GLY A 248 -25.69 12.27 3.78
C GLY A 248 -24.93 11.54 4.88
N HIS A 249 -23.62 11.66 4.87
CA HIS A 249 -22.79 11.34 6.03
C HIS A 249 -22.68 12.55 6.94
N GLN A 250 -22.75 12.34 8.25
CA GLN A 250 -22.35 13.40 9.19
C GLN A 250 -20.83 13.44 9.24
N ILE A 251 -20.25 14.64 9.30
CA ILE A 251 -18.78 14.83 9.39
C ILE A 251 -18.18 14.06 10.56
N SER A 252 -18.95 13.90 11.64
CA SER A 252 -18.60 13.11 12.82
C SER A 252 -18.38 11.61 12.54
N GLU A 253 -18.77 11.10 11.36
CA GLU A 253 -18.58 9.71 10.93
C GLU A 253 -17.20 9.48 10.27
N ILE A 254 -16.44 10.54 10.00
CA ILE A 254 -15.07 10.45 9.48
C ILE A 254 -14.10 10.19 10.65
N SER A 255 -13.79 8.93 10.92
CA SER A 255 -12.72 8.54 11.85
C SER A 255 -11.40 8.29 11.10
N GLY A 256 -10.29 8.90 11.54
CA GLY A 256 -8.94 8.62 11.01
C GLY A 256 -8.20 9.81 10.41
N ILE A 257 -8.84 10.98 10.29
CA ILE A 257 -8.15 12.24 10.00
C ILE A 257 -7.74 12.85 11.34
N ASN A 258 -6.44 12.92 11.64
CA ASN A 258 -5.92 13.54 12.86
C ASN A 258 -6.17 15.07 12.82
N GLY A 259 -7.31 15.52 13.35
CA GLY A 259 -7.68 16.94 13.53
C GLY A 259 -9.21 17.16 13.48
N ILE A 260 -9.73 18.14 14.23
CA ILE A 260 -11.16 18.48 14.23
C ILE A 260 -11.47 19.31 12.98
N PHE A 261 -12.17 18.74 11.99
CA PHE A 261 -12.61 19.50 10.80
C PHE A 261 -13.89 20.29 11.14
N ASP A 262 -13.82 21.62 11.21
CA ASP A 262 -14.97 22.51 11.32
C ASP A 262 -15.36 23.01 9.91
N LEU A 263 -16.28 22.29 9.27
CA LEU A 263 -16.72 22.56 7.90
C LEU A 263 -17.58 23.83 7.78
N ALA A 264 -18.17 24.33 8.87
CA ALA A 264 -18.98 25.55 8.81
C ALA A 264 -18.10 26.77 8.54
N ASN A 265 -16.85 26.73 9.03
CA ASN A 265 -15.87 27.79 8.87
C ASN A 265 -14.69 27.40 7.94
N GLY A 266 -14.72 26.17 7.40
CA GLY A 266 -13.65 25.62 6.55
C GLY A 266 -12.33 25.37 7.30
N LEU A 267 -12.37 25.15 8.62
CA LEU A 267 -11.20 25.01 9.47
C LEU A 267 -10.80 23.54 9.65
N ILE A 268 -9.50 23.28 9.80
CA ILE A 268 -8.95 22.01 10.29
C ILE A 268 -8.21 22.33 11.59
N ASP A 269 -8.64 21.70 12.69
CA ASP A 269 -8.14 21.94 14.05
C ASP A 269 -8.20 23.43 14.46
N GLY A 270 -9.33 24.09 14.15
CA GLY A 270 -9.54 25.50 14.44
C GLY A 270 -8.78 26.50 13.56
N ARG A 271 -8.12 26.04 12.48
CA ARG A 271 -7.32 26.87 11.56
C ARG A 271 -7.80 26.78 10.11
N LEU A 272 -7.75 27.89 9.36
CA LEU A 272 -8.10 27.94 7.94
C LEU A 272 -7.13 27.10 7.09
N PRO A 273 -7.50 26.65 5.88
CA PRO A 273 -6.61 25.85 5.04
C PRO A 273 -5.35 26.61 4.61
N SER A 274 -5.43 27.94 4.56
CA SER A 274 -4.27 28.83 4.35
C SER A 274 -3.32 28.91 5.56
N GLN A 275 -3.77 28.54 6.75
CA GLN A 275 -2.97 28.41 7.97
C GLN A 275 -2.40 27.00 8.16
N LEU A 276 -2.71 26.06 7.25
CA LEU A 276 -2.10 24.73 7.19
C LEU A 276 -0.75 24.73 6.47
N GLY A 277 -0.39 25.83 5.78
CA GLY A 277 0.99 26.27 5.71
C GLY A 277 1.40 26.82 7.08
N GLY A 278 1.39 25.94 8.08
CA GLY A 278 1.55 26.31 9.49
C GLY A 278 2.97 26.75 9.82
N GLY A 279 3.15 27.36 10.98
CA GLY A 279 4.47 27.45 11.61
C GLY A 279 5.01 26.05 11.96
N PRO A 280 6.24 25.97 12.47
CA PRO A 280 6.83 24.69 12.84
C PRO A 280 5.98 23.94 13.87
N ALA A 281 6.01 22.60 13.81
CA ALA A 281 5.30 21.73 14.73
C ALA A 281 5.93 21.76 16.13
N ALA A 282 7.24 21.95 16.21
CA ALA A 282 7.99 22.18 17.43
C ALA A 282 9.19 23.07 17.13
N SER A 283 9.73 23.75 18.14
CA SER A 283 10.99 24.47 18.02
C SER A 283 11.86 24.30 19.26
N ILE A 284 13.18 24.33 19.06
CA ILE A 284 14.14 24.46 20.15
C ILE A 284 14.97 25.71 19.95
N THR A 285 15.23 26.43 21.03
CA THR A 285 15.97 27.68 21.02
C THR A 285 17.13 27.65 22.00
N HIS A 286 18.19 28.36 21.64
CA HIS A 286 19.26 28.72 22.56
C HIS A 286 19.03 30.16 22.97
N GLU A 287 18.59 30.34 24.21
CA GLU A 287 18.19 31.62 24.79
C GLU A 287 19.07 31.98 25.99
N MET A 288 19.40 33.26 26.12
CA MET A 288 20.03 33.78 27.33
C MET A 288 19.26 35.00 27.84
N ALA A 289 19.47 35.34 29.11
CA ALA A 289 18.99 36.62 29.65
C ALA A 289 19.68 37.79 28.94
N ASN A 290 19.03 38.95 28.90
CA ASN A 290 19.59 40.17 28.33
C ASN A 290 21.01 40.45 28.84
N GLY A 291 21.94 40.68 27.91
CA GLY A 291 23.32 41.06 28.21
C GLY A 291 24.20 39.91 28.72
N VAL A 292 23.75 38.66 28.59
CA VAL A 292 24.54 37.48 28.92
C VAL A 292 25.05 36.82 27.64
N ASP A 293 26.37 36.65 27.55
CA ASP A 293 27.01 35.97 26.42
C ASP A 293 26.46 34.55 26.24
N GLY A 294 26.25 34.14 24.97
CA GLY A 294 25.79 32.79 24.59
C GLY A 294 26.76 31.64 24.91
N GLY A 295 27.82 31.90 25.67
CA GLY A 295 28.83 30.92 26.07
C GLY A 295 30.06 30.85 25.15
N TRP A 296 30.99 29.96 25.49
CA TRP A 296 32.30 29.86 24.88
C TRP A 296 32.36 28.84 23.72
N LEU A 297 32.92 29.27 22.59
CA LEU A 297 33.30 28.44 21.45
C LEU A 297 34.80 28.63 21.19
N TYR A 298 35.57 27.56 21.20
CA TYR A 298 37.01 27.55 20.96
C TYR A 298 37.33 27.34 19.47
N ALA A 299 38.47 27.84 19.03
CA ALA A 299 38.90 27.69 17.65
C ALA A 299 39.23 26.22 17.32
N GLY A 300 38.94 25.82 16.09
CA GLY A 300 39.44 24.57 15.51
C GLY A 300 38.69 23.29 15.91
N SER A 301 37.88 23.27 16.97
CA SER A 301 37.13 22.09 17.41
C SER A 301 35.62 22.22 17.19
N TRP A 302 34.95 21.09 16.90
CA TRP A 302 33.48 21.03 16.88
C TRP A 302 32.96 21.03 18.31
N GLN A 303 32.06 21.95 18.63
CA GLN A 303 31.44 22.04 19.95
C GLN A 303 29.93 22.11 19.85
N VAL A 304 29.27 21.53 20.85
CA VAL A 304 27.81 21.41 20.92
C VAL A 304 27.20 22.77 21.24
N ARG A 305 26.16 23.15 20.48
CA ARG A 305 25.35 24.33 20.75
C ARG A 305 24.41 24.05 21.95
N PRO A 306 24.34 24.92 22.97
CA PRO A 306 23.55 24.65 24.17
C PRO A 306 22.08 25.07 24.03
N TYR A 307 21.28 24.33 23.26
CA TYR A 307 19.81 24.54 23.26
C TYR A 307 19.23 24.25 24.64
N ASN A 308 18.38 25.15 25.14
CA ASN A 308 17.91 25.15 26.52
C ASN A 308 16.41 25.45 26.67
N THR A 309 15.74 25.91 25.62
CA THR A 309 14.29 26.14 25.60
C THR A 309 13.67 25.27 24.51
N GLU A 310 12.53 24.67 24.83
CA GLU A 310 11.74 23.81 23.96
C GLU A 310 10.29 24.32 23.93
N ASP A 311 9.77 24.59 22.75
CA ASP A 311 8.35 24.86 22.49
C ASP A 311 7.80 23.75 21.60
N ASP A 312 7.18 22.77 22.23
CA ASP A 312 6.66 21.58 21.60
C ASP A 312 5.30 21.18 22.20
N PRO A 313 4.20 21.79 21.73
CA PRO A 313 2.86 21.49 22.22
C PRO A 313 2.40 20.06 21.89
N PHE A 314 3.14 19.32 21.07
CA PHE A 314 2.76 17.99 20.58
C PHE A 314 3.63 16.84 21.10
N GLY A 315 4.69 17.13 21.88
CA GLY A 315 5.61 16.11 22.40
C GLY A 315 6.37 15.34 21.29
N LEU A 316 6.69 16.02 20.20
CA LEU A 316 7.46 15.51 19.07
C LEU A 316 8.98 15.50 19.32
N ILE A 317 9.50 16.33 20.22
CA ILE A 317 10.91 16.48 20.55
C ILE A 317 11.07 16.23 22.06
N SER A 318 12.25 15.72 22.43
CA SER A 318 12.70 15.69 23.80
C SER A 318 14.09 16.31 23.86
N LEU A 319 14.19 17.49 24.46
CA LEU A 319 15.45 18.21 24.65
C LEU A 319 16.11 17.81 25.98
N ALA A 320 17.32 17.25 25.90
CA ALA A 320 18.11 16.90 27.08
C ALA A 320 19.62 16.97 26.80
N ASN A 321 20.39 17.55 27.72
CA ASN A 321 21.85 17.64 27.63
C ASN A 321 22.35 18.24 26.30
N ASN A 322 21.74 19.33 25.84
CA ASN A 322 22.04 20.01 24.58
C ASN A 322 21.90 19.13 23.33
N SER A 323 21.14 18.04 23.44
CA SER A 323 20.80 17.11 22.37
C SER A 323 19.29 16.93 22.34
N PHE A 324 18.74 16.60 21.19
CA PHE A 324 17.30 16.44 20.99
C PHE A 324 17.00 15.09 20.34
N THR A 325 15.91 14.46 20.74
CA THR A 325 15.45 13.18 20.20
C THR A 325 14.03 13.32 19.69
N PRO A 326 13.75 13.11 18.39
CA PRO A 326 12.41 13.22 17.87
C PRO A 326 11.63 11.92 18.12
N ALA A 327 10.36 12.04 18.48
CA ALA A 327 9.44 10.92 18.67
C ALA A 327 8.93 10.33 17.34
N ALA A 328 9.09 11.05 16.24
CA ALA A 328 8.68 10.67 14.89
C ALA A 328 9.75 11.05 13.84
N ASP A 329 9.57 10.59 12.60
CA ASP A 329 10.39 11.07 11.48
C ASP A 329 10.01 12.52 11.16
N LEU A 330 10.99 13.42 11.22
CA LEU A 330 10.77 14.87 11.07
C LEU A 330 11.74 15.46 10.04
N TYR A 331 11.34 16.57 9.44
CA TYR A 331 12.25 17.50 8.79
C TYR A 331 12.62 18.60 9.77
N MET A 332 13.86 19.05 9.76
CA MET A 332 14.28 20.22 10.51
C MET A 332 14.93 21.26 9.62
N SER A 333 14.74 22.52 9.99
CA SER A 333 15.44 23.68 9.43
C SER A 333 15.75 24.65 10.54
N GLY A 334 16.87 25.33 10.48
CA GLY A 334 17.17 26.34 11.49
C GLY A 334 18.38 27.17 11.17
N TRP A 335 18.67 28.08 12.08
CA TRP A 335 19.79 29.00 11.99
C TRP A 335 20.49 29.11 13.33
N ALA A 336 21.79 29.40 13.28
CA ALA A 336 22.62 29.59 14.46
C ALA A 336 23.68 30.66 14.21
N SER A 337 23.84 31.56 15.17
CA SER A 337 24.83 32.64 15.13
C SER A 337 26.16 32.25 15.78
N ILE A 338 27.25 32.83 15.30
CA ILE A 338 28.56 32.78 15.96
C ILE A 338 29.19 34.17 15.85
N ASN A 339 29.86 34.65 16.91
CA ASN A 339 30.46 35.98 16.93
C ASN A 339 31.98 35.97 16.73
N ASP A 340 32.50 37.08 16.20
CA ASP A 340 33.89 37.44 16.00
C ASP A 340 34.67 36.32 15.29
N THR A 341 34.13 35.88 14.17
CA THR A 341 34.60 34.71 13.45
C THR A 341 35.25 35.04 12.12
N ALA A 342 36.31 34.32 11.77
CA ALA A 342 36.73 34.16 10.37
C ALA A 342 35.79 33.18 9.65
N GLN A 343 36.28 32.02 9.21
CA GLN A 343 35.42 30.96 8.66
C GLN A 343 34.61 30.26 9.76
N THR A 344 33.32 30.03 9.48
CA THR A 344 32.38 29.32 10.36
C THR A 344 31.72 28.15 9.65
N SER A 345 31.30 27.16 10.43
CA SER A 345 30.52 26.03 9.95
C SER A 345 29.63 25.49 11.05
N SER A 346 28.46 24.99 10.66
CA SER A 346 27.59 24.19 11.52
C SER A 346 27.37 22.81 10.91
N ARG A 347 27.01 21.84 11.74
CA ARG A 347 26.62 20.51 11.29
C ARG A 347 25.59 19.89 12.23
N VAL A 348 24.84 18.97 11.67
CA VAL A 348 23.90 18.10 12.37
C VAL A 348 24.61 16.80 12.63
N PHE A 349 24.82 16.47 13.90
CA PHE A 349 25.48 15.24 14.31
C PHE A 349 24.46 14.30 14.96
N CYS A 350 24.33 13.09 14.42
CA CYS A 350 23.58 12.02 15.06
C CYS A 350 24.47 11.36 16.11
N VAL A 351 24.11 11.53 17.38
CA VAL A 351 24.81 10.96 18.53
C VAL A 351 24.63 9.45 18.56
N THR A 352 23.41 8.97 18.26
CA THR A 352 23.08 7.53 18.24
C THR A 352 23.94 6.76 17.24
N ASP A 353 24.10 7.29 16.02
CA ASP A 353 24.86 6.63 14.95
C ASP A 353 26.34 7.05 14.92
N ASN A 354 26.75 7.99 15.77
CA ASN A 354 28.07 8.63 15.74
C ASN A 354 28.45 9.14 14.33
N ALA A 355 27.51 9.81 13.65
CA ALA A 355 27.64 10.20 12.25
C ALA A 355 27.17 11.64 11.99
N VAL A 356 27.81 12.30 11.01
CA VAL A 356 27.35 13.59 10.50
C VAL A 356 26.21 13.33 9.52
N VAL A 357 25.06 13.96 9.76
CA VAL A 357 23.84 13.79 8.95
C VAL A 357 23.71 14.89 7.91
N ALA A 358 24.07 16.12 8.28
CA ALA A 358 24.08 17.26 7.39
C ALA A 358 25.15 18.25 7.82
N VAL A 359 25.69 18.98 6.86
CA VAL A 359 26.56 20.14 7.10
C VAL A 359 25.75 21.37 6.72
N GLY A 360 25.69 22.35 7.63
CA GLY A 360 25.03 23.63 7.38
C GLY A 360 25.87 24.54 6.49
N SER A 361 25.36 25.74 6.23
CA SER A 361 26.10 26.77 5.51
C SER A 361 27.31 27.23 6.31
N GLY A 362 28.36 27.65 5.59
CA GLY A 362 29.47 28.37 6.17
C GLY A 362 29.29 29.88 6.04
N GLY A 363 29.81 30.62 7.01
CA GLY A 363 29.91 32.07 6.96
C GLY A 363 31.39 32.49 7.01
N HIS A 364 31.68 33.66 6.46
CA HIS A 364 32.99 34.29 6.61
C HIS A 364 32.77 35.75 6.99
N SER A 365 33.23 36.12 8.17
CA SER A 365 33.25 37.52 8.63
C SER A 365 34.67 37.96 8.96
N ASN A 366 34.87 39.26 9.11
CA ASN A 366 36.13 39.79 9.62
C ASN A 366 36.24 39.43 11.11
N PRO A 367 37.35 38.85 11.61
CA PRO A 367 37.53 38.46 13.02
C PRO A 367 37.86 39.68 13.91
N THR A 368 37.10 40.77 13.77
CA THR A 368 37.18 41.97 14.62
C THR A 368 35.99 42.00 15.57
N TYR A 369 36.10 42.77 16.67
CA TYR A 369 35.03 42.93 17.66
C TYR A 369 33.66 43.26 17.03
N TYR A 370 32.63 42.55 17.49
CA TYR A 370 31.21 42.70 17.14
C TYR A 370 30.84 42.28 15.71
N CYS A 371 31.48 41.24 15.17
CA CYS A 371 31.14 40.69 13.85
C CYS A 371 30.42 39.35 13.97
N THR A 372 29.17 39.24 13.53
CA THR A 372 28.39 37.99 13.62
C THR A 372 28.29 37.26 12.27
N SER A 373 28.50 35.95 12.28
CA SER A 373 28.23 35.04 11.16
C SER A 373 27.00 34.18 11.44
N HIS A 374 26.18 33.97 10.42
CA HIS A 374 25.04 33.06 10.47
C HIS A 374 25.31 31.79 9.68
N THR A 375 24.90 30.69 10.28
CA THR A 375 24.85 29.39 9.60
C THR A 375 23.41 28.92 9.55
N PHE A 376 23.01 28.38 8.40
CA PHE A 376 21.70 27.79 8.17
C PHE A 376 21.88 26.29 7.99
N LEU A 377 20.97 25.50 8.54
CA LEU A 377 21.05 24.05 8.47
C LEU A 377 19.68 23.44 8.27
N SER A 378 19.67 22.31 7.57
CA SER A 378 18.49 21.46 7.45
C SER A 378 18.89 20.00 7.40
N ALA A 379 18.02 19.13 7.90
CA ALA A 379 18.21 17.69 7.81
C ALA A 379 16.89 16.93 7.92
N LYS A 380 16.92 15.67 7.49
CA LYS A 380 15.91 14.69 7.83
C LYS A 380 16.34 13.96 9.09
N LEU A 381 15.40 13.82 10.02
CA LEU A 381 15.60 13.16 11.30
C LEU A 381 14.78 11.87 11.32
N THR A 382 15.32 10.85 11.98
CA THR A 382 14.69 9.56 12.19
C THR A 382 14.20 9.46 13.63
N ALA A 383 12.99 8.95 13.82
CA ALA A 383 12.40 8.73 15.13
C ALA A 383 13.34 7.96 16.08
N GLY A 384 13.40 8.38 17.34
CA GLY A 384 14.15 7.71 18.40
C GLY A 384 15.68 7.91 18.36
N LYS A 385 16.24 8.54 17.32
CA LYS A 385 17.66 8.87 17.27
C LYS A 385 17.96 10.20 17.93
N THR A 386 19.03 10.27 18.69
CA THR A 386 19.47 11.51 19.34
C THR A 386 20.39 12.30 18.42
N TYR A 387 20.11 13.58 18.28
CA TYR A 387 20.85 14.53 17.45
C TYR A 387 21.34 15.71 18.29
N ARG A 388 22.40 16.38 17.80
CA ARG A 388 22.85 17.65 18.34
C ARG A 388 23.41 18.53 17.22
N ILE A 389 23.34 19.84 17.42
CA ILE A 389 23.99 20.79 16.50
C ILE A 389 25.37 21.09 17.02
N GLU A 390 26.36 20.96 16.14
CA GLU A 390 27.73 21.32 16.44
C GLU A 390 28.18 22.47 15.55
N MET A 391 28.97 23.37 16.12
CA MET A 391 29.55 24.48 15.40
C MET A 391 31.07 24.48 15.53
N ARG A 392 31.71 25.05 14.52
CA ARG A 392 33.16 25.23 14.47
C ARG A 392 33.50 26.58 13.86
N ARG A 393 34.60 27.16 14.32
CA ARG A 393 35.20 28.38 13.77
C ARG A 393 36.71 28.23 13.58
N ALA A 394 37.28 29.10 12.75
CA ALA A 394 38.72 29.11 12.46
C ALA A 394 39.58 29.89 13.48
N GLU A 395 39.09 30.98 14.09
CA GLU A 395 39.92 31.89 14.92
C GLU A 395 39.40 32.08 16.37
N THR A 396 40.27 32.55 17.27
CA THR A 396 40.04 32.76 18.71
C THR A 396 39.69 34.21 19.05
N SER A 397 38.40 34.54 19.05
CA SER A 397 37.95 35.85 19.51
C SER A 397 36.47 35.73 19.88
N VAL A 398 36.05 35.41 21.12
CA VAL A 398 34.61 35.43 21.55
C VAL A 398 33.68 34.30 21.00
N GLY A 399 32.88 33.66 21.87
CA GLY A 399 32.27 32.33 21.64
C GLY A 399 30.99 32.24 20.79
N PHE A 400 29.94 31.61 21.33
CA PHE A 400 28.65 31.42 20.63
C PHE A 400 27.85 32.73 20.44
N GLY A 401 28.32 33.82 21.05
CA GLY A 401 28.10 35.18 20.57
C GLY A 401 27.48 36.14 21.58
N VAL A 402 27.11 37.31 21.06
CA VAL A 402 26.28 38.36 21.68
C VAL A 402 24.97 38.42 20.89
N SER A 403 23.85 38.69 21.55
CA SER A 403 22.53 38.74 20.91
C SER A 403 22.40 39.81 19.83
N MET A 404 21.61 39.51 18.80
CA MET A 404 21.21 40.47 17.76
C MET A 404 19.90 41.19 18.07
N VAL A 405 19.26 40.84 19.20
CA VAL A 405 17.99 41.42 19.64
C VAL A 405 18.19 42.01 21.03
N LEU A 406 17.93 43.30 21.17
CA LEU A 406 17.82 43.95 22.48
C LEU A 406 16.39 43.72 22.99
N GLY A 407 16.24 42.79 23.93
CA GLY A 407 14.94 42.38 24.48
C GLY A 407 15.08 41.80 25.89
N GLN A 408 14.00 41.30 26.49
CA GLN A 408 14.08 40.66 27.82
C GLN A 408 14.82 39.30 27.77
N THR A 409 14.63 38.55 26.67
CA THR A 409 15.29 37.27 26.38
C THR A 409 15.92 37.36 24.99
N GLU A 410 17.16 36.88 24.89
CA GLU A 410 18.01 37.00 23.73
C GLU A 410 18.15 35.67 22.99
N LEU A 411 17.89 35.67 21.68
CA LEU A 411 17.88 34.46 20.86
C LEU A 411 19.18 34.30 20.07
N TYR A 412 19.86 33.18 20.28
CA TYR A 412 21.14 32.86 19.66
C TYR A 412 21.03 31.84 18.54
N SER A 413 20.03 30.97 18.60
CA SER A 413 19.76 29.97 17.56
C SER A 413 18.36 29.44 17.72
N GLN A 414 17.75 29.05 16.60
CA GLN A 414 16.46 28.39 16.57
C GLN A 414 16.49 27.25 15.55
N ILE A 415 15.98 26.10 15.95
CA ILE A 415 15.68 24.97 15.06
C ILE A 415 14.19 24.72 15.09
N ASP A 416 13.62 24.67 13.90
CA ASP A 416 12.22 24.46 13.62
C ASP A 416 12.01 23.06 13.06
N PHE A 417 11.05 22.34 13.63
CA PHE A 417 10.73 20.97 13.26
C PHE A 417 9.39 20.89 12.53
N TRP A 418 9.36 20.06 11.51
CA TRP A 418 8.24 19.87 10.61
C TRP A 418 7.94 18.38 10.51
N ARG A 419 6.67 18.00 10.55
CA ARG A 419 6.29 16.61 10.27
C ARG A 419 6.64 16.29 8.82
N ARG A 420 7.25 15.12 8.62
CA ARG A 420 7.70 14.66 7.32
C ARG A 420 6.55 14.18 6.45
#